data_AF-A0AA88WD78-F1
#
_entry.id   AF-A0AA88WD78-F1
#
_cell.length_a   1.000
_cell.length_b   1.000
_cell.length_c   1.000
_cell.angle_alpha   90.00
_cell.angle_beta   90.00
_cell.angle_gamma   90.00
#
_symmetry.space_group_name_H-M   'P 1'
#
loop_
_entity.id
_entity.type
_entity.pdbx_description
1 polymer ?
#
loop_
_entity_poly.entity_id
_entity_poly.type
_entity_poly.pdbx_seq_one_letter_code
_entity_poly.pdbx_strand_id
1 'polypeptide(L)'
;MALFGCQDRVQFRLAVRRTVLTCFTRPTRWTNSKSASSKSTPLENITAKFTANGLDMKDVVVLSGAHTIGYAQCFTFKRRLFNFKGSGKPDPTLDSSLLSNLQSNCPNLDGSNSKLNLLDVSTGYMFDNSYYKNLVSNTGLLEYDQALMGNPSTAAIVNDYSTYPFHFANDFAVSMMKLGNTGVLTGQAGQIRKRCGALN
;
A
#
# COMPACT_ATOMS: atom_id res chain seq x y z
N MET A 1 18.60 -20.43 1.94
CA MET A 1 18.97 -19.36 2.89
C MET A 1 18.85 -18.04 2.14
N ALA A 2 17.71 -17.35 2.27
CA ALA A 2 17.52 -15.99 1.74
C ALA A 2 16.47 -15.32 2.63
N LEU A 3 16.94 -14.76 3.74
CA LEU A 3 16.17 -13.81 4.54
C LEU A 3 16.35 -12.47 3.85
N PHE A 4 15.49 -12.16 2.88
CA PHE A 4 15.37 -10.80 2.37
C PHE A 4 14.21 -10.15 3.10
N GLY A 5 14.52 -9.22 4.01
CA GLY A 5 13.52 -8.39 4.68
C GLY A 5 12.84 -7.44 3.69
N CYS A 6 11.74 -6.78 4.08
CA CYS A 6 11.09 -5.77 3.22
C CYS A 6 12.06 -4.70 2.72
N GLN A 7 13.09 -4.37 3.52
CA GLN A 7 14.17 -3.46 3.13
C GLN A 7 14.90 -3.94 1.86
N ASP A 8 15.18 -5.24 1.75
CA ASP A 8 16.05 -5.78 0.71
C ASP A 8 15.39 -5.82 -0.68
N ARG A 9 14.04 -5.89 -0.74
CA ARG A 9 13.30 -5.75 -2.01
C ARG A 9 13.29 -4.31 -2.53
N VAL A 10 13.34 -3.33 -1.64
CA VAL A 10 13.37 -1.89 -1.99
C VAL A 10 14.81 -1.41 -2.25
N GLN A 11 15.80 -1.99 -1.56
CA GLN A 11 17.22 -1.64 -1.66
C GLN A 11 17.87 -1.95 -3.02
N PHE A 12 17.25 -2.74 -3.90
CA PHE A 12 17.92 -3.13 -5.15
C PHE A 12 17.90 -2.06 -6.25
N ARG A 13 17.17 -0.94 -6.11
CA ARG A 13 17.13 0.11 -7.16
C ARG A 13 17.08 1.57 -6.67
N LEU A 14 16.85 1.81 -5.38
CA LEU A 14 16.93 3.15 -4.81
C LEU A 14 18.34 3.37 -4.26
N ALA A 15 19.09 4.30 -4.84
CA ALA A 15 20.35 4.82 -4.28
C ALA A 15 20.09 5.68 -3.02
N VAL A 16 19.23 5.22 -2.12
CA VAL A 16 18.94 5.87 -0.84
C VAL A 16 19.99 5.39 0.15
N ARG A 17 20.72 6.36 0.71
CA ARG A 17 21.78 6.16 1.72
C ARG A 17 21.35 5.10 2.73
N ARG A 18 22.25 4.14 2.99
CA ARG A 18 22.10 3.03 3.94
C ARG A 18 21.44 3.49 5.23
N THR A 19 20.13 3.27 5.33
CA THR A 19 19.41 3.33 6.60
C THR A 19 19.53 1.94 7.20
N VAL A 20 20.31 1.83 8.27
CA VAL A 20 20.50 0.57 9.00
C VAL A 20 19.20 0.26 9.73
N LEU A 21 18.35 -0.57 9.12
CA LEU A 21 17.25 -1.21 9.84
C LEU A 21 17.89 -2.24 10.77
N THR A 22 17.86 -2.03 12.08
CA THR A 22 18.39 -2.99 13.06
C THR A 22 17.55 -4.27 13.01
N CYS A 23 18.10 -5.32 12.39
CA CYS A 23 17.41 -6.58 12.08
C CYS A 23 17.32 -7.55 13.28
N PHE A 24 16.97 -7.05 14.47
CA PHE A 24 16.87 -7.84 15.72
C PHE A 24 15.45 -7.81 16.32
N THR A 25 14.41 -7.74 15.49
CA THR A 25 13.04 -7.72 16.00
C THR A 25 12.52 -9.16 16.15
N ARG A 26 12.12 -9.54 17.37
CA ARG A 26 11.45 -10.83 17.60
C ARG A 26 10.01 -10.74 17.07
N PRO A 27 9.45 -11.83 16.49
CA PRO A 27 8.14 -11.80 15.86
C PRO A 27 7.06 -11.37 16.85
N THR A 28 6.37 -10.30 16.49
CA THR A 28 5.32 -9.66 17.28
C THR A 28 3.97 -10.31 16.98
N ARG A 29 3.02 -10.17 17.92
CA ARG A 29 1.60 -10.38 17.62
C ARG A 29 1.06 -9.01 17.21
N TRP A 30 0.79 -8.81 15.92
CA TRP A 30 -0.07 -7.70 15.48
C TRP A 30 -1.42 -7.90 16.17
N THR A 31 -1.75 -7.04 17.12
CA THR A 31 -3.07 -7.06 17.75
C THR A 31 -4.08 -6.66 16.69
N ASN A 32 -5.14 -7.44 16.50
CA ASN A 32 -6.28 -7.03 15.68
C ASN A 32 -6.78 -5.69 16.24
N SER A 33 -6.52 -4.59 15.53
CA SER A 33 -7.15 -3.32 15.83
C SER A 33 -8.66 -3.49 15.67
N LYS A 34 -9.45 -2.85 16.54
CA LYS A 34 -10.90 -2.81 16.39
C LYS A 34 -11.23 -2.38 14.96
N SER A 35 -12.00 -3.19 14.25
CA SER A 35 -12.50 -2.81 12.93
C SER A 35 -13.26 -1.49 13.08
N ALA A 36 -12.95 -0.51 12.26
CA ALA A 36 -13.78 0.68 12.16
C ALA A 36 -15.21 0.27 11.75
N SER A 37 -16.19 1.09 12.14
CA SER A 37 -17.63 0.78 12.04
C SER A 37 -18.03 0.31 10.64
N SER A 38 -19.14 -0.41 10.49
CA SER A 38 -19.64 -0.87 9.17
C SER A 38 -19.90 0.26 8.14
N LYS A 39 -19.84 1.53 8.56
CA LYS A 39 -20.04 2.72 7.71
C LYS A 39 -18.74 3.36 7.23
N SER A 40 -17.56 2.92 7.69
CA SER A 40 -16.31 3.58 7.31
C SER A 40 -15.87 3.26 5.88
N THR A 41 -15.28 4.26 5.24
CA THR A 41 -14.69 4.09 3.92
C THR A 41 -13.45 3.20 3.97
N PRO A 42 -13.01 2.61 2.84
CA PRO A 42 -11.76 1.85 2.79
C PRO A 42 -10.54 2.65 3.28
N LEU A 43 -10.50 3.96 2.98
CA LEU A 43 -9.42 4.84 3.45
C LEU A 43 -9.45 5.00 4.96
N GLU A 44 -10.62 5.32 5.56
CA GLU A 44 -10.76 5.43 7.02
C GLU A 44 -10.38 4.14 7.75
N ASN A 45 -10.74 2.98 7.19
CA ASN A 45 -10.35 1.67 7.72
C ASN A 45 -8.82 1.50 7.75
N ILE A 46 -8.13 1.92 6.70
CA ILE A 46 -6.67 1.83 6.60
C ILE A 46 -6.04 2.84 7.55
N THR A 47 -6.48 4.10 7.54
CA THR A 47 -5.99 5.14 8.46
C THR A 47 -6.15 4.71 9.92
N ALA A 48 -7.29 4.12 10.31
CA ALA A 48 -7.50 3.61 11.66
C ALA A 48 -6.50 2.51 12.05
N LYS A 49 -6.15 1.63 11.11
CA LYS A 49 -5.13 0.58 11.36
C LYS A 49 -3.73 1.15 11.55
N PHE A 50 -3.36 2.17 10.77
CA PHE A 50 -2.06 2.82 10.87
C PHE A 50 -1.94 3.63 12.17
N THR A 51 -2.95 4.43 12.48
CA THR A 51 -3.00 5.26 13.70
C THR A 51 -3.01 4.41 14.97
N ALA A 52 -3.70 3.26 14.98
CA ALA A 52 -3.65 2.30 16.08
C ALA A 52 -2.23 1.73 16.32
N ASN A 53 -1.33 1.87 15.35
CA ASN A 53 0.07 1.44 15.41
C ASN A 53 1.05 2.61 15.53
N GLY A 54 0.57 3.81 15.86
CA GLY A 54 1.43 4.99 16.06
C GLY A 54 1.92 5.63 14.77
N LEU A 55 1.31 5.32 13.63
CA LEU A 55 1.59 5.94 12.33
C LEU A 55 0.56 7.03 12.03
N ASP A 56 1.01 8.19 11.56
CA ASP A 56 0.14 9.32 11.26
C ASP A 56 -0.43 9.27 9.82
N MET A 57 -1.24 10.27 9.45
CA MET A 57 -1.82 10.34 8.10
C MET A 57 -0.76 10.52 7.01
N LYS A 58 0.36 11.20 7.30
CA LYS A 58 1.46 11.32 6.34
C LYS A 58 2.09 9.95 6.10
N ASP A 59 2.31 9.17 7.17
CA ASP A 59 2.81 7.80 7.06
C ASP A 59 1.88 6.91 6.22
N VAL A 60 0.55 7.07 6.33
CA VAL A 60 -0.42 6.37 5.45
C VAL A 60 -0.18 6.69 3.98
N VAL A 61 -0.09 7.98 3.62
CA VAL A 61 0.12 8.41 2.22
C VAL A 61 1.45 7.88 1.70
N VAL A 62 2.53 8.08 2.47
CA VAL A 62 3.89 7.69 2.12
C VAL A 62 4.01 6.18 1.91
N LEU A 63 3.52 5.38 2.86
CA LEU A 63 3.65 3.92 2.81
C LEU A 63 2.72 3.30 1.75
N SER A 64 1.62 3.97 1.40
CA SER A 64 0.80 3.56 0.24
C SER A 64 1.59 3.68 -1.07
N GLY A 65 2.61 4.54 -1.12
CA GLY A 65 3.58 4.61 -2.22
C GLY A 65 4.31 3.31 -2.52
N ALA A 66 4.31 2.33 -1.61
CA ALA A 66 4.83 1.00 -1.90
C ALA A 66 4.08 0.28 -3.05
N HIS A 67 2.86 0.71 -3.40
CA HIS A 67 2.12 0.21 -4.56
C HIS A 67 2.71 0.64 -5.91
N THR A 68 3.79 1.42 -5.93
CA THR A 68 4.56 1.66 -7.17
C THR A 68 5.14 0.35 -7.77
N ILE A 69 5.25 -0.72 -6.98
CA ILE A 69 5.66 -2.04 -7.44
C ILE A 69 4.66 -3.15 -7.08
N GLY A 70 4.57 -4.16 -7.93
CA GLY A 70 3.86 -5.41 -7.64
C GLY A 70 2.47 -5.50 -8.28
N TYR A 71 1.66 -6.43 -7.77
CA TYR A 71 0.41 -6.85 -8.40
C TYR A 71 -0.74 -6.90 -7.41
N ALA A 72 -1.94 -6.62 -7.91
CA ALA A 72 -3.20 -6.92 -7.24
C ALA A 72 -3.97 -7.98 -8.02
N GLN A 73 -4.66 -8.85 -7.30
CA GLN A 73 -5.62 -9.77 -7.90
C GLN A 73 -6.93 -9.04 -8.20
N CYS A 74 -7.59 -9.38 -9.32
CA CYS A 74 -8.81 -8.70 -9.76
C CYS A 74 -9.87 -8.59 -8.65
N PHE A 75 -10.02 -9.59 -7.78
CA PHE A 75 -11.02 -9.55 -6.71
C PHE A 75 -10.88 -8.33 -5.78
N THR A 76 -9.67 -7.77 -5.63
CA THR A 76 -9.42 -6.65 -4.71
C THR A 76 -9.97 -5.31 -5.22
N PHE A 77 -10.14 -5.15 -6.53
CA PHE A 77 -10.62 -3.91 -7.16
C PHE A 77 -11.82 -4.09 -8.11
N LYS A 78 -12.26 -5.33 -8.39
CA LYS A 78 -13.39 -5.64 -9.29
C LYS A 78 -14.67 -4.89 -8.92
N ARG A 79 -14.90 -4.65 -7.62
CA ARG A 79 -16.04 -3.85 -7.14
C ARG A 79 -16.06 -2.45 -7.77
N ARG A 80 -14.89 -1.82 -7.95
CA ARG A 80 -14.77 -0.51 -8.63
C ARG A 80 -15.11 -0.57 -10.11
N LEU A 81 -14.95 -1.73 -10.75
CA LEU A 81 -15.17 -1.86 -12.20
C LEU A 81 -16.64 -2.06 -12.57
N PHE A 82 -17.46 -2.60 -11.66
CA PHE A 82 -18.82 -3.04 -11.99
C PHE A 82 -19.90 -2.63 -10.98
N ASN A 83 -19.58 -2.46 -9.70
CA ASN A 83 -20.58 -2.19 -8.66
C ASN A 83 -20.03 -1.31 -7.53
N PHE A 84 -19.57 -0.12 -7.91
CA PHE A 84 -18.98 0.81 -6.97
C PHE A 84 -20.02 1.29 -5.97
N LYS A 85 -19.73 1.07 -4.67
CA LYS A 85 -20.63 1.41 -3.54
C LYS A 85 -22.07 0.88 -3.69
N GLY A 86 -22.26 -0.25 -4.37
CA GLY A 86 -23.59 -0.86 -4.53
C GLY A 86 -24.46 -0.19 -5.62
N SER A 87 -23.88 0.71 -6.43
CA SER A 87 -24.62 1.46 -7.45
C SER A 87 -24.95 0.67 -8.73
N GLY A 88 -24.37 -0.51 -8.92
CA GLY A 88 -24.40 -1.24 -10.19
C GLY A 88 -23.62 -0.56 -11.33
N LYS A 89 -22.80 0.45 -11.00
CA LYS A 89 -21.99 1.22 -11.96
C LYS A 89 -20.50 1.19 -11.58
N PRO A 90 -19.59 1.46 -12.54
CA PRO A 90 -18.18 1.66 -12.24
C PRO A 90 -17.93 2.88 -11.35
N ASP A 91 -16.75 2.91 -10.72
CA ASP A 91 -16.26 4.03 -9.93
C ASP A 91 -16.05 5.27 -10.83
N PRO A 92 -16.74 6.40 -10.56
CA PRO A 92 -16.62 7.58 -11.40
C PRO A 92 -15.25 8.28 -11.30
N THR A 93 -14.42 7.93 -10.31
CA THR A 93 -13.07 8.50 -10.18
C THR A 93 -11.99 7.68 -10.88
N LEU A 94 -12.37 6.62 -11.61
CA LEU A 94 -11.45 5.80 -12.38
C LEU A 94 -11.43 6.29 -13.83
N ASP A 95 -10.23 6.53 -14.37
CA ASP A 95 -10.06 6.90 -15.77
C ASP A 95 -10.77 5.91 -16.71
N SER A 96 -11.46 6.42 -17.73
CA SER A 96 -12.33 5.63 -18.60
C SER A 96 -11.56 4.66 -19.50
N SER A 97 -10.35 5.04 -19.92
CA SER A 97 -9.48 4.18 -20.73
C SER A 97 -8.92 3.05 -19.87
N LEU A 98 -8.45 3.37 -18.66
CA LEU A 98 -8.02 2.37 -17.69
C LEU A 98 -9.17 1.43 -17.29
N LEU A 99 -10.37 1.96 -17.07
CA LEU A 99 -11.56 1.16 -16.76
C LEU A 99 -11.82 0.11 -17.86
N SER A 100 -11.81 0.50 -19.12
CA SER A 100 -12.02 -0.42 -20.26
C SER A 100 -10.95 -1.52 -20.33
N ASN A 101 -9.68 -1.13 -20.11
CA ASN A 101 -8.57 -2.07 -20.05
C ASN A 101 -8.73 -3.07 -18.89
N LEU A 102 -9.06 -2.57 -17.70
CA LEU A 102 -9.25 -3.40 -16.50
C LEU A 102 -10.47 -4.32 -16.63
N GLN A 103 -11.57 -3.88 -17.24
CA GLN A 103 -12.74 -4.74 -17.47
C GLN A 103 -12.42 -5.89 -18.45
N SER A 104 -11.58 -5.63 -19.46
CA SER A 104 -11.11 -6.65 -20.40
C SER A 104 -10.21 -7.69 -19.71
N ASN A 105 -9.31 -7.23 -18.84
CA ASN A 105 -8.40 -8.09 -18.10
C ASN A 105 -9.10 -8.84 -16.94
N CYS A 106 -10.02 -8.17 -16.26
CA CYS A 106 -10.77 -8.62 -15.10
C CYS A 106 -12.29 -8.62 -15.38
N PRO A 107 -12.80 -9.50 -16.26
CA PRO A 107 -14.23 -9.56 -16.56
C PRO A 107 -15.04 -9.88 -15.31
N ASN A 108 -16.33 -9.50 -15.27
CA ASN A 108 -17.22 -9.71 -14.13
C ASN A 108 -17.66 -11.19 -13.98
N LEU A 109 -16.68 -12.07 -13.78
CA LEU A 109 -16.82 -13.52 -13.66
C LEU A 109 -15.93 -13.99 -12.51
N ASP A 110 -16.37 -14.97 -11.72
CA ASP A 110 -15.59 -15.45 -10.58
C ASP A 110 -14.26 -16.08 -10.99
N GLY A 111 -14.22 -16.75 -12.14
CA GLY A 111 -12.99 -17.35 -12.69
C GLY A 111 -11.87 -16.34 -12.99
N SER A 112 -12.17 -15.04 -13.05
CA SER A 112 -11.15 -14.00 -13.24
C SER A 112 -10.61 -13.42 -11.93
N ASN A 113 -11.15 -13.80 -10.76
CA ASN A 113 -10.79 -13.22 -9.46
C ASN A 113 -9.28 -13.31 -9.15
N SER A 114 -8.62 -14.39 -9.56
CA SER A 114 -7.20 -14.64 -9.32
C SER A 114 -6.25 -14.01 -10.35
N LYS A 115 -6.77 -13.43 -11.45
CA LYS A 115 -5.93 -12.77 -12.44
C LYS A 115 -5.23 -11.56 -11.81
N LEU A 116 -4.00 -11.32 -12.26
CA LEU A 116 -3.14 -10.26 -11.74
C LEU A 116 -3.16 -9.03 -12.63
N ASN A 117 -3.10 -7.86 -12.01
CA ASN A 117 -2.85 -6.58 -12.68
C ASN A 117 -1.78 -5.80 -11.92
N LEU A 118 -1.03 -4.95 -12.60
CA LEU A 118 0.01 -4.14 -11.97
C LEU A 118 -0.62 -3.07 -11.08
N LEU A 119 -0.09 -2.91 -9.86
CA LEU A 119 -0.53 -1.85 -8.96
C LEU A 119 -0.20 -0.44 -9.52
N ASP A 120 0.94 -0.33 -10.22
CA ASP A 120 1.37 0.86 -10.95
C ASP A 120 1.29 0.60 -12.45
N VAL A 121 0.34 1.28 -13.09
CA VAL A 121 0.07 1.13 -14.54
C VAL A 121 1.15 1.75 -15.42
N SER A 122 1.99 2.61 -14.85
CA SER A 122 3.05 3.33 -15.56
C SER A 122 4.38 2.58 -15.46
N THR A 123 4.81 2.21 -14.25
CA THR A 123 6.14 1.64 -14.00
C THR A 123 6.14 0.48 -13.01
N GLY A 124 5.25 -0.51 -13.20
CA GLY A 124 5.01 -1.62 -12.25
C GLY A 124 6.18 -2.50 -11.76
N TYR A 125 7.41 -2.25 -12.21
CA TYR A 125 8.65 -2.93 -11.78
C TYR A 125 9.71 -1.97 -11.20
N MET A 126 9.46 -0.66 -11.18
CA MET A 126 10.37 0.34 -10.67
C MET A 126 9.79 0.95 -9.41
N PHE A 127 10.63 1.13 -8.40
CA PHE A 127 10.24 1.88 -7.22
C PHE A 127 10.49 3.36 -7.48
N ASP A 128 9.46 4.07 -7.90
CA ASP A 128 9.52 5.49 -8.24
C ASP A 128 8.25 6.23 -7.80
N ASN A 129 8.05 7.47 -8.27
CA ASN A 129 6.91 8.29 -7.88
C ASN A 129 5.71 8.19 -8.85
N SER A 130 5.73 7.25 -9.80
CA SER A 130 4.66 7.07 -10.79
C SER A 130 3.35 6.66 -10.14
N TYR A 131 3.39 5.93 -9.01
CA TYR A 131 2.22 5.71 -8.16
C TYR A 131 1.44 7.00 -7.89
N TYR A 132 2.12 8.07 -7.45
CA TYR A 132 1.46 9.34 -7.16
C TYR A 132 0.98 10.07 -8.41
N LYS A 133 1.76 10.00 -9.51
CA LYS A 133 1.33 10.53 -10.82
C LYS A 133 0.06 9.84 -11.33
N ASN A 134 -0.08 8.54 -11.07
CA ASN A 134 -1.27 7.78 -11.42
C ASN A 134 -2.48 8.26 -10.62
N LEU A 135 -2.32 8.52 -9.31
CA LEU A 135 -3.41 9.05 -8.48
C LEU A 135 -3.90 10.41 -8.98
N VAL A 136 -2.98 11.32 -9.31
CA VAL A 136 -3.30 12.63 -9.91
C VAL A 136 -4.04 12.48 -11.24
N SER A 137 -3.72 11.43 -12.00
CA SER A 137 -4.34 11.14 -13.30
C SER A 137 -5.58 10.24 -13.22
N ASN A 138 -6.12 9.98 -12.02
CA ASN A 138 -7.25 9.07 -11.81
C ASN A 138 -7.02 7.63 -12.29
N THR A 139 -5.76 7.20 -12.36
CA THR A 139 -5.34 5.85 -12.77
C THR A 139 -4.85 4.98 -11.60
N GLY A 140 -5.16 5.36 -10.35
CA GLY A 140 -4.91 4.52 -9.19
C GLY A 140 -5.78 3.26 -9.20
N LEU A 141 -5.18 2.07 -9.04
CA LEU A 141 -5.88 0.80 -9.18
C LEU A 141 -6.85 0.50 -8.02
N LEU A 142 -6.40 0.69 -6.78
CA LEU A 142 -7.20 0.35 -5.60
C LEU A 142 -8.03 1.55 -5.13
N GLU A 143 -9.19 1.27 -4.56
CA GLU A 143 -10.14 2.32 -4.17
C GLU A 143 -9.58 3.24 -3.09
N TYR A 144 -8.87 2.66 -2.12
CA TYR A 144 -8.26 3.45 -1.06
C TYR A 144 -7.10 4.30 -1.56
N ASP A 145 -6.38 3.84 -2.60
CA ASP A 145 -5.30 4.63 -3.22
C ASP A 145 -5.91 5.88 -3.86
N GLN A 146 -6.93 5.71 -4.70
CA GLN A 146 -7.60 6.85 -5.34
C GLN A 146 -8.30 7.77 -4.33
N ALA A 147 -8.78 7.22 -3.21
CA ALA A 147 -9.38 8.01 -2.14
C ALA A 147 -8.41 9.00 -1.47
N LEU A 148 -7.08 8.81 -1.59
CA LEU A 148 -6.09 9.79 -1.10
C LEU A 148 -6.23 11.15 -1.79
N MET A 149 -6.77 11.20 -3.01
CA MET A 149 -7.07 12.45 -3.71
C MET A 149 -8.38 13.11 -3.26
N GLY A 150 -9.23 12.39 -2.51
CA GLY A 150 -10.53 12.89 -2.05
C GLY A 150 -10.46 13.78 -0.80
N ASN A 151 -9.34 13.78 -0.07
CA ASN A 151 -9.12 14.63 1.10
C ASN A 151 -8.04 15.69 0.80
N PRO A 152 -8.29 16.99 1.03
CA PRO A 152 -7.34 18.05 0.67
C PRO A 152 -5.95 17.91 1.29
N SER A 153 -5.85 17.42 2.54
CA SER A 153 -4.58 17.25 3.24
C SER A 153 -3.75 16.11 2.64
N THR A 154 -4.37 14.97 2.33
CA THR A 154 -3.66 13.86 1.68
C THR A 154 -3.38 14.17 0.21
N ALA A 155 -4.29 14.84 -0.48
CA ALA A 155 -4.09 15.27 -1.87
C ALA A 155 -2.90 16.22 -2.01
N ALA A 156 -2.69 17.13 -1.05
CA ALA A 156 -1.51 18.01 -1.06
C ALA A 156 -0.20 17.20 -1.01
N ILE A 157 -0.14 16.15 -0.17
CA ILE A 157 1.04 15.27 -0.06
C ILE A 157 1.22 14.45 -1.35
N VAL A 158 0.13 13.92 -1.93
CA VAL A 158 0.18 13.19 -3.20
C VAL A 158 0.70 14.08 -4.34
N ASN A 159 0.24 15.33 -4.42
CA ASN A 159 0.71 16.28 -5.42
C ASN A 159 2.20 16.59 -5.24
N ASP A 160 2.67 16.81 -4.01
CA ASP A 160 4.08 17.01 -3.69
C ASP A 160 4.94 15.84 -4.18
N TYR A 161 4.57 14.60 -3.82
CA TYR A 161 5.30 13.40 -4.24
C TYR A 161 5.21 13.11 -5.74
N SER A 162 4.11 13.47 -6.40
CA SER A 162 3.98 13.36 -7.86
C SER A 162 4.95 14.27 -8.61
N THR A 163 5.29 15.41 -8.01
CA THR A 163 6.19 16.42 -8.58
C THR A 163 7.65 16.19 -8.18
N TYR A 164 7.88 15.87 -6.90
CA TYR A 164 9.20 15.81 -6.28
C TYR A 164 9.52 14.38 -5.81
N PRO A 165 10.10 13.52 -6.67
CA PRO A 165 10.40 12.12 -6.31
C PRO A 165 11.34 11.98 -5.11
N PHE A 166 12.19 12.98 -4.86
CA PHE A 166 13.10 12.99 -3.71
C PHE A 166 12.38 13.15 -2.37
N HIS A 167 11.29 13.93 -2.33
CA HIS A 167 10.49 14.09 -1.11
C HIS A 167 9.87 12.73 -0.73
N PHE A 168 9.28 12.04 -1.71
CA PHE A 168 8.77 10.69 -1.53
C PHE A 168 9.84 9.73 -1.02
N ALA A 169 10.99 9.64 -1.69
CA ALA A 169 12.03 8.69 -1.32
C ALA A 169 12.55 8.89 0.12
N ASN A 170 12.72 10.15 0.56
CA ASN A 170 13.14 10.45 1.92
C ASN A 170 12.09 10.11 2.95
N ASP A 171 10.85 10.55 2.74
CA ASP A 171 9.77 10.28 3.67
C ASP A 171 9.46 8.78 3.74
N PHE A 172 9.56 8.05 2.62
CA PHE A 172 9.40 6.60 2.58
C PHE A 172 10.40 5.88 3.47
N ALA A 173 11.67 6.28 3.46
CA ALA A 173 12.67 5.72 4.35
C ALA A 173 12.32 5.97 5.83
N VAL A 174 11.87 7.19 6.16
CA VAL A 174 11.47 7.57 7.53
C VAL A 174 10.24 6.77 7.99
N SER A 175 9.18 6.71 7.18
CA SER A 175 7.97 5.96 7.52
C SER A 175 8.21 4.45 7.59
N MET A 176 9.10 3.90 6.76
CA MET A 176 9.52 2.49 6.86
C MET A 176 10.28 2.19 8.16
N MET A 177 11.09 3.13 8.67
CA MET A 177 11.70 2.97 10.00
C MET A 177 10.66 2.99 11.11
N LYS A 178 9.69 3.93 11.05
CA LYS A 178 8.59 3.97 12.04
C LYS A 178 7.79 2.67 12.03
N LEU A 179 7.42 2.18 10.84
CA LEU A 179 6.72 0.92 10.67
C LEU A 179 7.55 -0.26 11.20
N GLY A 180 8.85 -0.30 10.91
CA GLY A 180 9.77 -1.35 11.38
C GLY A 180 9.96 -1.38 12.91
N ASN A 181 9.78 -0.24 13.58
CA ASN A 181 9.87 -0.12 15.04
C ASN A 181 8.53 -0.35 15.75
N THR A 182 7.45 -0.53 15.02
CA THR A 182 6.11 -0.72 15.58
C THR A 182 5.98 -2.09 16.25
N GLY A 183 5.58 -2.10 17.52
CA GLY A 183 5.21 -3.31 18.27
C GLY A 183 6.33 -4.31 18.52
N VAL A 184 7.59 -3.93 18.26
CA VAL A 184 8.77 -4.81 18.37
C VAL A 184 8.93 -5.37 19.77
N LEU A 185 9.10 -6.70 19.87
CA LEU A 185 9.47 -7.36 21.13
C LEU A 185 11.00 -7.28 21.30
N THR A 186 11.44 -6.72 22.44
CA THR A 186 12.86 -6.56 22.80
C THR A 186 13.20 -7.30 24.09
N GLY A 187 14.50 -7.46 24.35
CA GLY A 187 14.99 -8.14 25.55
C GLY A 187 14.54 -9.60 25.63
N GLN A 188 13.89 -9.96 26.75
CA GLN A 188 13.41 -11.32 27.01
C GLN A 188 12.00 -11.57 26.45
N ALA A 189 11.31 -10.54 25.93
CA ALA A 189 9.98 -10.70 25.35
C ALA A 189 10.04 -11.43 24.00
N GLY A 190 9.18 -12.45 23.81
CA GLY A 190 9.12 -13.24 22.58
C GLY A 190 10.22 -14.31 22.48
N GLN A 191 10.42 -14.86 21.28
CA GLN A 191 11.40 -15.93 21.03
C GLN A 191 12.15 -15.77 19.70
N ILE A 192 13.37 -16.30 19.63
CA ILE A 192 14.08 -16.49 18.37
C ILE A 192 13.53 -17.77 17.73
N ARG A 193 12.73 -17.64 16.68
CA ARG A 193 12.10 -18.79 16.02
C ARG A 193 13.13 -19.58 15.22
N LYS A 194 13.13 -20.91 15.37
CA LYS A 194 13.90 -21.82 14.52
C LYS A 194 13.26 -21.97 13.13
N ARG A 195 11.93 -21.85 13.07
CA ARG A 195 11.13 -21.87 11.83
C ARG A 195 10.10 -20.74 11.88
N CYS A 196 10.07 -19.85 10.89
CA CYS A 196 9.19 -18.66 10.93
C CYS A 196 7.69 -19.02 10.97
N GLY A 197 7.29 -20.11 10.32
CA GLY A 197 5.90 -20.57 10.23
C GLY A 197 5.39 -21.38 11.43
N ALA A 198 6.19 -21.57 12.47
CA ALA A 198 5.81 -22.32 13.67
C ALA A 198 6.28 -21.62 14.95
N LEU A 199 5.61 -21.91 16.07
CA LEU A 199 6.18 -21.65 17.39
C LEU A 199 7.25 -22.70 17.69
N ASN A 200 8.27 -22.31 18.46
CA ASN A 200 9.25 -23.29 18.96
C ASN A 200 8.60 -24.27 19.94
#